data_AF-A0A7Y6PU49-F1
#
_entry.id   AF-A0A7Y6PU49-F1
#
_cell.length_a   1.000
_cell.length_b   1.000
_cell.length_c   1.000
_cell.angle_alpha   90.00
_cell.angle_beta   90.00
_cell.angle_gamma   90.00
#
_symmetry.space_group_name_H-M   'P 1'
#
loop_
_entity.id
_entity.type
_entity.pdbx_description
1 polymer ?
#
loop_
_entity_poly.entity_id
_entity_poly.type
_entity_poly.pdbx_seq_one_letter_code
_entity_poly.pdbx_strand_id
1 'polypeptide(L)'
;GPSAASLGPPGTVYVGSRGDFSVCAVDEIKLARGTCTKLDSMPDGVAYVAPTNEVWVTAPQDNSIRILDATTLKQKARLPFDGQPEGYAPDATRGRFYTNLEDKDTTIAIDLASHETVATWKTGCGEDGGHGIVLAERDGFLIVGCSARVVVLDVGHDGASIGSLDTGDGVDNVDYAPATRTVYAAAASAASLTVGSLAASGSLSPLARVPTAKGARNGVVTSTGAVYIAHSSGSEILVVAPEPED
;
A
#
# COMPACT_ATOMS: atom_id res chain seq x y z
N GLY A 1 9.21 0.63 15.68
CA GLY A 1 10.37 0.52 14.79
C GLY A 1 10.00 1.02 13.41
N PRO A 2 10.74 0.64 12.37
CA PRO A 2 10.32 0.84 10.97
C PRO A 2 8.91 0.31 10.73
N SER A 3 8.10 1.03 9.95
CA SER A 3 6.72 0.65 9.60
C SER A 3 6.54 0.39 8.11
N ALA A 4 7.25 1.13 7.27
CA ALA A 4 7.15 1.03 5.82
C ALA A 4 8.50 1.29 5.15
N ALA A 5 8.65 0.74 3.95
CA ALA A 5 9.78 0.99 3.06
C ALA A 5 9.28 1.17 1.62
N SER A 6 9.91 2.07 0.88
CA SER A 6 9.60 2.33 -0.53
C SER A 6 10.88 2.43 -1.35
N LEU A 7 10.92 1.75 -2.49
CA LEU A 7 12.00 1.90 -3.45
C LEU A 7 11.96 3.32 -4.03
N GLY A 8 13.09 4.01 -3.99
CA GLY A 8 13.29 5.33 -4.57
C GLY A 8 13.92 5.26 -5.97
N PRO A 9 14.63 6.33 -6.38
CA PRO A 9 15.58 6.24 -7.49
C PRO A 9 16.60 5.11 -7.26
N PRO A 10 17.21 4.57 -8.34
CA PRO A 10 18.17 3.46 -8.22
C PRO A 10 19.21 3.68 -7.11
N GLY A 11 19.36 2.70 -6.22
CA GLY A 11 20.29 2.74 -5.11
C GLY A 11 19.74 3.35 -3.81
N THR A 12 18.48 3.79 -3.77
CA THR A 12 17.86 4.40 -2.58
C THR A 12 16.57 3.68 -2.17
N VAL A 13 16.44 3.42 -0.87
CA VAL A 13 15.19 2.98 -0.22
C VAL A 13 14.82 4.01 0.84
N TYR A 14 13.58 4.49 0.83
CA TYR A 14 13.05 5.34 1.91
C TYR A 14 12.38 4.48 2.96
N VAL A 15 12.77 4.64 4.23
CA VAL A 15 12.26 3.88 5.36
C VAL A 15 11.62 4.82 6.36
N GLY A 16 10.33 4.62 6.64
CA GLY A 16 9.58 5.31 7.68
C GLY A 16 9.59 4.54 9.00
N SER A 17 9.68 5.24 10.12
CA SER A 17 9.74 4.66 11.45
C SER A 17 8.74 5.30 12.41
N ARG A 18 7.68 4.54 12.74
CA ARG A 18 6.74 4.84 13.82
C ARG A 18 7.43 5.00 15.18
N GLY A 19 8.58 4.36 15.39
CA GLY A 19 9.25 4.32 16.71
C GLY A 19 9.94 5.61 17.13
N ASP A 20 10.48 6.36 16.18
CA ASP A 20 11.23 7.60 16.43
C ASP A 20 10.76 8.79 15.57
N PHE A 21 9.70 8.57 14.80
CA PHE A 21 9.05 9.51 13.89
C PHE A 21 9.99 9.99 12.79
N SER A 22 10.86 9.11 12.31
CA SER A 22 11.82 9.45 11.25
C SER A 22 11.45 8.87 9.90
N VAL A 23 11.92 9.53 8.85
CA VAL A 23 12.03 8.99 7.50
C VAL A 23 13.49 9.11 7.09
N CYS A 24 14.08 8.00 6.65
CA CYS A 24 15.48 7.91 6.27
C CYS A 24 15.64 7.38 4.85
N ALA A 25 16.59 7.93 4.10
CA ALA A 25 17.12 7.32 2.90
C ALA A 25 18.15 6.26 3.30
N VAL A 26 18.10 5.08 2.70
CA VAL A 26 18.98 3.95 2.95
C VAL A 26 19.57 3.50 1.62
N ASP A 27 20.87 3.24 1.58
CA ASP A 27 21.55 2.66 0.41
C ASP A 27 20.99 1.25 0.15
N GLU A 28 20.43 1.03 -1.03
CA GLU A 28 19.72 -0.20 -1.39
C GLU A 28 20.61 -1.46 -1.30
N ILE A 29 21.91 -1.32 -1.57
CA ILE A 29 22.83 -2.46 -1.66
C ILE A 29 23.63 -2.63 -0.37
N LYS A 30 24.15 -1.54 0.18
CA LYS A 30 24.97 -1.54 1.39
C LYS A 30 24.13 -1.55 2.66
N LEU A 31 22.82 -1.27 2.54
CA LEU A 31 21.89 -1.11 3.65
C LEU A 31 22.33 -0.03 4.65
N ALA A 32 23.16 0.90 4.19
CA ALA A 32 23.70 1.97 5.00
C ALA A 32 22.68 3.10 5.12
N ARG A 33 22.35 3.49 6.34
CA ARG A 33 21.45 4.63 6.60
C ARG A 33 22.14 5.94 6.19
N GLY A 34 21.51 6.68 5.30
CA GLY A 34 21.91 8.01 4.84
C GLY A 34 21.16 9.13 5.57
N THR A 35 20.73 10.13 4.80
CA THR A 35 19.96 11.28 5.28
C THR A 35 18.69 10.83 6.00
N CYS A 36 18.38 11.45 7.13
CA CYS A 36 17.13 11.26 7.85
C CYS A 36 16.51 12.60 8.20
N THR A 37 15.19 12.65 8.19
CA THR A 37 14.38 13.75 8.73
C THR A 37 13.47 13.21 9.81
N LYS A 38 13.28 14.00 10.86
CA LYS A 38 12.26 13.74 11.89
C LYS A 38 11.00 14.51 11.55
N LEU A 39 9.87 13.83 11.65
CA LEU A 39 8.54 14.39 11.56
C LEU A 39 8.02 14.75 12.95
N ASP A 40 7.06 15.67 12.99
CA ASP A 40 6.32 16.07 14.19
C ASP A 40 5.11 15.18 14.48
N SER A 41 4.86 14.16 13.64
CA SER A 41 3.84 13.14 13.81
C SER A 41 4.39 11.76 13.45
N MET A 42 3.73 10.72 13.95
CA MET A 42 4.08 9.34 13.67
C MET A 42 3.81 9.01 12.19
N PRO A 43 4.84 8.68 11.39
CA PRO A 43 4.63 8.23 10.02
C PRO A 43 4.03 6.83 10.01
N ASP A 44 3.27 6.52 8.99
CA ASP A 44 2.79 5.17 8.76
C ASP A 44 3.33 4.57 7.46
N GLY A 45 2.67 4.91 6.35
CA GLY A 45 3.07 4.56 5.00
C GLY A 45 4.09 5.53 4.43
N VAL A 46 4.95 5.04 3.54
CA VAL A 46 5.96 5.84 2.82
C VAL A 46 5.91 5.42 1.36
N ALA A 47 5.84 6.41 0.46
CA ALA A 47 5.81 6.19 -0.98
C ALA A 47 6.75 7.17 -1.69
N TYR A 48 7.66 6.66 -2.51
CA TYR A 48 8.35 7.50 -3.49
C TYR A 48 7.41 7.83 -4.66
N VAL A 49 7.31 9.12 -4.98
CA VAL A 49 6.48 9.65 -6.07
C VAL A 49 7.42 10.18 -7.15
N ALA A 50 7.70 9.33 -8.14
CA ALA A 50 8.70 9.61 -9.17
C ALA A 50 8.42 10.87 -10.02
N PRO A 51 7.17 11.16 -10.46
CA PRO A 51 6.90 12.33 -11.31
C PRO A 51 7.28 13.68 -10.69
N THR A 52 7.22 13.80 -9.35
CA THR A 52 7.54 15.02 -8.62
C THR A 52 8.87 14.94 -7.87
N ASN A 53 9.54 13.78 -7.90
CA ASN A 53 10.72 13.46 -7.10
C ASN A 53 10.52 13.75 -5.60
N GLU A 54 9.44 13.22 -5.04
CA GLU A 54 9.02 13.42 -3.66
C GLU A 54 8.85 12.10 -2.92
N VAL A 55 8.84 12.18 -1.59
CA VAL A 55 8.44 11.08 -0.71
C VAL A 55 7.19 11.53 0.03
N TRP A 56 6.08 10.84 -0.22
CA TRP A 56 4.79 11.10 0.40
C TRP A 56 4.60 10.11 1.55
N VAL A 57 4.23 10.63 2.71
CA VAL A 57 4.20 9.88 3.98
C VAL A 57 2.85 10.06 4.63
N THR A 58 2.11 8.99 4.83
CA THR A 58 0.83 9.03 5.54
C THR A 58 1.09 9.19 7.04
N ALA A 59 0.30 10.01 7.72
CA ALA A 59 0.35 10.23 9.16
C ALA A 59 -1.08 10.20 9.73
N PRO A 60 -1.68 9.00 9.88
CA PRO A 60 -3.09 8.82 10.24
C PRO A 60 -3.48 9.58 11.52
N GLN A 61 -2.65 9.51 12.56
CA GLN A 61 -2.91 10.17 13.86
C GLN A 61 -2.90 11.71 13.79
N ASP A 62 -2.33 12.29 12.73
CA ASP A 62 -2.35 13.73 12.47
C ASP A 62 -3.26 14.08 11.27
N ASN A 63 -4.13 13.15 10.84
CA ASN A 63 -5.08 13.32 9.75
C ASN A 63 -4.46 13.99 8.52
N SER A 64 -3.28 13.54 8.10
CA SER A 64 -2.52 14.24 7.07
C SER A 64 -1.51 13.39 6.32
N ILE A 65 -1.09 13.90 5.15
CA ILE A 65 0.05 13.41 4.39
C ILE A 65 1.17 14.45 4.45
N ARG A 66 2.40 14.00 4.70
CA ARG A 66 3.62 14.81 4.62
C ARG A 66 4.30 14.58 3.27
N ILE A 67 4.68 15.67 2.60
CA ILE A 67 5.44 15.61 1.35
C ILE A 67 6.86 16.06 1.64
N LEU A 68 7.83 15.20 1.35
CA LEU A 68 9.26 15.47 1.51
C LEU A 68 9.93 15.54 0.13
N ASP A 69 10.92 16.42 -0.01
CA ASP A 69 11.84 16.38 -1.15
C ASP A 69 12.65 15.07 -1.11
N ALA A 70 12.65 14.28 -2.18
CA ALA A 70 13.26 12.96 -2.17
C ALA A 70 14.81 12.99 -2.05
N THR A 71 15.44 14.10 -2.41
CA THR A 71 16.91 14.23 -2.36
C THR A 71 17.40 14.64 -0.97
N THR A 72 16.70 15.59 -0.35
CA THR A 72 17.12 16.23 0.91
C THR A 72 16.30 15.79 2.12
N LEU A 73 15.18 15.11 1.91
CA LEU A 73 14.15 14.77 2.90
C LEU A 73 13.60 15.97 3.67
N LYS A 74 13.76 17.19 3.15
CA LYS A 74 13.12 18.38 3.73
C LYS A 74 11.63 18.35 3.43
N GLN A 75 10.80 18.60 4.42
CA GLN A 75 9.37 18.70 4.23
C GLN A 75 9.02 19.91 3.36
N LYS A 76 8.32 19.64 2.25
CA LYS A 76 7.79 20.63 1.30
C LYS A 76 6.38 21.05 1.66
N ALA A 77 5.55 20.11 2.10
CA ALA A 77 4.13 20.36 2.41
C ALA A 77 3.57 19.42 3.48
N ARG A 78 2.45 19.85 4.06
CA ARG A 78 1.54 19.08 4.92
C ARG A 78 0.15 19.21 4.33
N LEU A 79 -0.47 18.10 3.95
CA LEU A 79 -1.83 18.06 3.41
C LEU A 79 -2.79 17.56 4.51
N PRO A 80 -3.66 18.41 5.09
CA PRO A 80 -4.65 17.99 6.06
C PRO A 80 -5.89 17.37 5.42
N PHE A 81 -6.54 16.44 6.12
CA PHE A 81 -7.80 15.81 5.71
C PHE A 81 -8.80 15.75 6.87
N ASP A 82 -10.08 15.62 6.54
CA ASP A 82 -11.11 15.14 7.47
C ASP A 82 -11.18 13.61 7.37
N GLY A 83 -10.22 12.95 8.02
CA GLY A 83 -10.06 11.50 8.06
C GLY A 83 -8.60 11.09 8.22
N GLN A 84 -8.38 9.81 8.46
CA GLN A 84 -7.09 9.20 8.77
C GLN A 84 -6.48 8.55 7.51
N PRO A 85 -5.53 9.21 6.83
CA PRO A 85 -4.88 8.63 5.66
C PRO A 85 -3.95 7.48 6.08
N GLU A 86 -4.16 6.28 5.54
CA GLU A 86 -3.38 5.07 5.89
C GLU A 86 -2.63 4.49 4.68
N GLY A 87 -3.36 3.90 3.72
CA GLY A 87 -2.81 3.31 2.49
C GLY A 87 -2.31 4.33 1.46
N TYR A 88 -1.43 3.92 0.56
CA TYR A 88 -0.82 4.79 -0.45
C TYR A 88 -0.61 4.08 -1.79
N ALA A 89 -0.97 4.74 -2.89
CA ALA A 89 -0.65 4.27 -4.23
C ALA A 89 -0.40 5.46 -5.17
N PRO A 90 0.84 5.73 -5.58
CA PRO A 90 1.13 6.70 -6.62
C PRO A 90 0.75 6.14 -8.01
N ASP A 91 0.20 7.01 -8.86
CA ASP A 91 -0.11 6.74 -10.27
C ASP A 91 0.61 7.79 -11.13
N ALA A 92 1.71 7.37 -11.75
CA ALA A 92 2.49 8.24 -12.62
C ALA A 92 1.76 8.52 -13.94
N THR A 93 1.02 7.54 -14.45
CA THR A 93 0.26 7.62 -15.69
C THR A 93 -0.84 8.69 -15.63
N ARG A 94 -1.56 8.77 -14.51
CA ARG A 94 -2.68 9.71 -14.29
C ARG A 94 -2.27 10.95 -13.50
N GLY A 95 -1.05 11.00 -12.97
CA GLY A 95 -0.60 12.09 -12.11
C GLY A 95 -1.42 12.18 -10.83
N ARG A 96 -1.65 11.03 -10.16
CA ARG A 96 -2.45 10.94 -8.94
C ARG A 96 -1.68 10.28 -7.81
N PHE A 97 -2.05 10.64 -6.59
CA PHE A 97 -1.76 9.86 -5.39
C PHE A 97 -3.08 9.41 -4.78
N TYR A 98 -3.23 8.12 -4.55
CA TYR A 98 -4.41 7.57 -3.90
C TYR A 98 -4.11 7.25 -2.44
N THR A 99 -5.10 7.47 -1.57
CA THR A 99 -5.04 7.06 -0.15
C THR A 99 -6.45 6.69 0.32
N ASN A 100 -6.52 5.75 1.25
CA ASN A 100 -7.74 5.53 2.03
C ASN A 100 -7.76 6.47 3.22
N LEU A 101 -8.93 6.99 3.54
CA LEU A 101 -9.28 7.56 4.83
C LEU A 101 -9.99 6.46 5.62
N GLU A 102 -9.23 5.74 6.45
CA GLU A 102 -9.64 4.50 7.12
C GLU A 102 -10.93 4.72 7.92
N ASP A 103 -10.95 5.74 8.78
CA ASP A 103 -12.09 6.09 9.65
C ASP A 103 -13.34 6.59 8.92
N LYS A 104 -13.30 6.74 7.59
CA LYS A 104 -14.41 7.22 6.76
C LYS A 104 -14.87 6.19 5.74
N ASP A 105 -14.17 5.06 5.58
CA ASP A 105 -14.41 4.10 4.50
C ASP A 105 -14.54 4.80 3.14
N THR A 106 -13.51 5.59 2.85
CA THR A 106 -13.43 6.51 1.72
C THR A 106 -12.03 6.45 1.10
N THR A 107 -11.95 6.40 -0.22
CA THR A 107 -10.69 6.52 -0.97
C THR A 107 -10.69 7.86 -1.68
N ILE A 108 -9.58 8.59 -1.62
CA ILE A 108 -9.42 9.87 -2.31
C ILE A 108 -8.32 9.81 -3.35
N ALA A 109 -8.44 10.63 -4.38
CA ALA A 109 -7.39 10.90 -5.35
C ALA A 109 -6.88 12.34 -5.17
N ILE A 110 -5.58 12.48 -4.98
CA ILE A 110 -4.89 13.75 -4.85
C ILE A 110 -4.12 13.99 -6.15
N ASP A 111 -4.26 15.18 -6.73
CA ASP A 111 -3.47 15.58 -7.90
C ASP A 111 -2.02 15.86 -7.49
N LEU A 112 -1.05 15.26 -8.20
CA LEU A 112 0.35 15.39 -7.84
C LEU A 112 0.90 16.81 -8.05
N ALA A 113 0.32 17.60 -8.95
CA ALA A 113 0.81 18.94 -9.27
C ALA A 113 0.20 20.01 -8.36
N SER A 114 -1.11 19.95 -8.12
CA SER A 114 -1.81 20.93 -7.28
C SER A 114 -1.85 20.55 -5.80
N HIS A 115 -1.62 19.27 -5.47
CA HIS A 115 -1.84 18.69 -4.14
C HIS A 115 -3.30 18.78 -3.64
N GLU A 116 -4.25 18.99 -4.54
CA GLU A 116 -5.67 19.05 -4.20
C GLU A 116 -6.32 17.68 -4.32
N THR A 117 -7.29 17.39 -3.45
CA THR A 117 -8.18 16.25 -3.61
C THR A 117 -9.11 16.50 -4.80
N VAL A 118 -8.96 15.71 -5.86
CA VAL A 118 -9.70 15.86 -7.12
C VAL A 118 -10.82 14.83 -7.27
N ALA A 119 -10.82 13.77 -6.46
CA ALA A 119 -11.92 12.82 -6.39
C ALA A 119 -11.99 12.15 -5.01
N THR A 120 -13.21 11.72 -4.67
CA THR A 120 -13.54 11.04 -3.42
C THR A 120 -14.56 9.96 -3.71
N TRP A 121 -14.29 8.74 -3.28
CA TRP A 121 -15.12 7.56 -3.56
C TRP A 121 -15.38 6.77 -2.31
N LYS A 122 -16.57 6.18 -2.22
CA LYS A 122 -16.87 5.18 -1.19
C LYS A 122 -16.07 3.91 -1.50
N THR A 123 -15.19 3.50 -0.60
CA THR A 123 -14.38 2.29 -0.80
C THR A 123 -15.24 1.04 -0.71
N GLY A 124 -16.18 1.02 0.23
CA GLY A 124 -17.09 -0.09 0.45
C GLY A 124 -16.48 -1.18 1.32
N CYS A 125 -15.58 -0.84 2.22
CA CYS A 125 -15.01 -1.74 3.23
C CYS A 125 -15.85 -1.85 4.51
N GLY A 126 -16.81 -0.94 4.74
CA GLY A 126 -17.64 -0.94 5.96
C GLY A 126 -17.06 -0.06 7.06
N GLU A 127 -17.40 -0.33 8.33
CA GLU A 127 -17.03 0.55 9.46
C GLU A 127 -15.51 0.63 9.71
N ASP A 128 -14.77 -0.44 9.41
CA ASP A 128 -13.31 -0.49 9.57
C ASP A 128 -12.55 0.24 8.45
N GLY A 129 -13.24 0.59 7.35
CA GLY A 129 -12.63 1.22 6.20
C GLY A 129 -11.59 0.36 5.48
N GLY A 130 -10.90 1.01 4.52
CA GLY A 130 -9.84 0.39 3.75
C GLY A 130 -8.47 0.72 4.35
N HIS A 131 -7.59 -0.27 4.36
CA HIS A 131 -6.22 -0.17 4.89
C HIS A 131 -5.22 0.06 3.75
N GLY A 132 -4.33 -0.90 3.50
CA GLY A 132 -3.40 -0.89 2.39
C GLY A 132 -4.06 -0.93 1.01
N ILE A 133 -3.41 -0.30 0.03
CA ILE A 133 -3.86 -0.20 -1.36
C ILE A 133 -2.70 -0.45 -2.31
N VAL A 134 -3.01 -1.00 -3.48
CA VAL A 134 -2.07 -1.13 -4.59
C VAL A 134 -2.77 -0.80 -5.91
N LEU A 135 -2.04 -0.26 -6.86
CA LEU A 135 -2.57 0.17 -8.15
C LEU A 135 -2.19 -0.82 -9.26
N ALA A 136 -3.19 -1.37 -9.95
CA ALA A 136 -3.02 -1.97 -11.26
C ALA A 136 -2.98 -0.87 -12.33
N GLU A 137 -1.84 -0.17 -12.44
CA GLU A 137 -1.71 1.13 -13.12
C GLU A 137 -2.21 1.13 -14.57
N ARG A 138 -1.82 0.10 -15.34
CA ARG A 138 -2.23 -0.06 -16.74
C ARG A 138 -3.75 -0.09 -16.90
N ASP A 139 -4.44 -0.76 -15.99
CA ASP A 139 -5.87 -0.98 -16.08
C ASP A 139 -6.67 0.13 -15.38
N GLY A 140 -6.04 0.92 -14.50
CA GLY A 140 -6.71 1.99 -13.75
C GLY A 140 -7.55 1.46 -12.60
N PHE A 141 -7.11 0.37 -11.97
CA PHE A 141 -7.83 -0.24 -10.86
C PHE A 141 -7.03 -0.09 -9.56
N LEU A 142 -7.67 0.49 -8.54
CA LEU A 142 -7.17 0.38 -7.17
C LEU A 142 -7.67 -0.91 -6.55
N ILE A 143 -6.77 -1.65 -5.94
CA ILE A 143 -7.04 -2.86 -5.19
C ILE A 143 -6.84 -2.49 -3.72
N VAL A 144 -7.92 -2.55 -2.94
CA VAL A 144 -7.94 -2.08 -1.56
C VAL A 144 -8.16 -3.26 -0.61
N GLY A 145 -7.29 -3.39 0.39
CA GLY A 145 -7.50 -4.31 1.50
C GLY A 145 -8.50 -3.73 2.50
N CYS A 146 -9.57 -4.47 2.77
CA CYS A 146 -10.47 -4.26 3.92
C CYS A 146 -10.21 -5.37 4.95
N SER A 147 -10.74 -5.26 6.18
CA SER A 147 -10.53 -6.26 7.25
C SER A 147 -10.66 -7.72 6.78
N ALA A 148 -11.73 -8.07 6.05
CA ALA A 148 -12.05 -9.46 5.69
C ALA A 148 -12.13 -9.75 4.17
N ARG A 149 -11.80 -8.77 3.33
CA ARG A 149 -11.89 -8.88 1.87
C ARG A 149 -10.96 -7.90 1.17
N VAL A 150 -10.73 -8.13 -0.12
CA VAL A 150 -10.17 -7.14 -1.04
C VAL A 150 -11.29 -6.59 -1.91
N VAL A 151 -11.29 -5.29 -2.19
CA VAL A 151 -12.21 -4.64 -3.13
C VAL A 151 -11.43 -3.96 -4.27
N VAL A 152 -12.07 -3.79 -5.43
CA VAL A 152 -11.48 -3.13 -6.60
C VAL A 152 -12.29 -1.88 -6.94
N LEU A 153 -11.61 -0.73 -7.05
CA LEU A 153 -12.19 0.54 -7.50
C LEU A 153 -11.70 0.90 -8.91
N ASP A 154 -12.62 1.33 -9.78
CA ASP A 154 -12.33 1.76 -11.16
C ASP A 154 -11.91 3.24 -11.24
N VAL A 155 -10.70 3.55 -10.76
CA VAL A 155 -10.16 4.92 -10.77
C VAL A 155 -9.75 5.41 -12.15
N GLY A 156 -9.74 4.53 -13.16
CA GLY A 156 -9.62 4.90 -14.56
C GLY A 156 -10.85 5.61 -15.12
N HIS A 157 -12.01 5.45 -14.46
CA HIS A 157 -13.28 6.05 -14.85
C HIS A 157 -13.88 6.89 -13.72
N ASP A 158 -14.73 6.30 -12.88
CA ASP A 158 -15.57 7.01 -11.92
C ASP A 158 -15.32 6.60 -10.45
N GLY A 159 -14.37 5.69 -10.21
CA GLY A 159 -14.03 5.14 -8.90
C GLY A 159 -15.08 4.18 -8.32
N ALA A 160 -15.98 3.65 -9.15
CA ALA A 160 -16.96 2.66 -8.71
C ALA A 160 -16.27 1.40 -8.17
N SER A 161 -16.85 0.82 -7.11
CA SER A 161 -16.46 -0.50 -6.62
C SER A 161 -17.02 -1.58 -7.55
N ILE A 162 -16.13 -2.31 -8.23
CA ILE A 162 -16.47 -3.22 -9.35
C ILE A 162 -16.01 -4.66 -9.14
N GLY A 163 -15.31 -4.93 -8.04
CA GLY A 163 -14.80 -6.26 -7.72
C GLY A 163 -14.62 -6.45 -6.23
N SER A 164 -14.77 -7.69 -5.77
CA SER A 164 -14.51 -8.08 -4.39
C SER A 164 -14.04 -9.53 -4.34
N LEU A 165 -13.19 -9.84 -3.35
CA LEU A 165 -12.76 -11.20 -3.05
C LEU A 165 -12.62 -11.38 -1.54
N ASP A 166 -13.30 -12.39 -1.00
CA ASP A 166 -13.22 -12.70 0.43
C ASP A 166 -11.85 -13.29 0.78
N THR A 167 -11.23 -12.75 1.83
CA THR A 167 -9.91 -13.17 2.31
C THR A 167 -9.98 -13.84 3.68
N GLY A 168 -11.07 -13.63 4.41
CA GLY A 168 -11.07 -13.83 5.85
C GLY A 168 -10.39 -12.67 6.57
N ASP A 169 -10.62 -12.58 7.87
CA ASP A 169 -10.29 -11.41 8.68
C ASP A 169 -8.78 -11.18 8.91
N GLY A 170 -8.41 -9.90 9.08
CA GLY A 170 -7.08 -9.42 9.44
C GLY A 170 -6.18 -9.07 8.26
N VAL A 171 -6.74 -8.69 7.10
CA VAL A 171 -5.95 -8.06 6.03
C VAL A 171 -5.58 -6.63 6.46
N ASP A 172 -4.33 -6.26 6.25
CA ASP A 172 -3.75 -4.96 6.60
C ASP A 172 -3.13 -4.31 5.35
N ASN A 173 -2.52 -5.12 4.49
CA ASN A 173 -2.04 -4.69 3.18
C ASN A 173 -2.31 -5.76 2.11
N VAL A 174 -2.29 -5.33 0.85
CA VAL A 174 -2.48 -6.15 -0.35
C VAL A 174 -1.35 -5.86 -1.34
N ASP A 175 -0.98 -6.86 -2.15
CA ASP A 175 -0.01 -6.68 -3.22
C ASP A 175 -0.51 -7.27 -4.55
N TYR A 176 0.06 -6.80 -5.65
CA TYR A 176 -0.37 -7.11 -7.01
C TYR A 176 0.82 -7.39 -7.92
N ALA A 177 0.79 -8.54 -8.59
CA ALA A 177 1.75 -8.90 -9.63
C ALA A 177 1.19 -8.53 -11.02
N PRO A 178 1.71 -7.48 -11.70
CA PRO A 178 1.14 -7.02 -12.96
C PRO A 178 1.32 -8.00 -14.13
N ALA A 179 2.43 -8.76 -14.12
CA ALA A 179 2.75 -9.71 -15.20
C ALA A 179 1.71 -10.83 -15.32
N THR A 180 1.19 -11.30 -14.19
CA THR A 180 0.20 -12.38 -14.12
C THR A 180 -1.21 -11.89 -13.76
N ARG A 181 -1.36 -10.58 -13.52
CA ARG A 181 -2.60 -9.95 -13.03
C ARG A 181 -3.12 -10.64 -11.77
N THR A 182 -2.25 -10.88 -10.80
CA THR A 182 -2.56 -11.65 -9.60
C THR A 182 -2.50 -10.79 -8.35
N VAL A 183 -3.54 -10.87 -7.52
CA VAL A 183 -3.69 -10.17 -6.24
C VAL A 183 -3.36 -11.13 -5.11
N TYR A 184 -2.64 -10.63 -4.10
CA TYR A 184 -2.20 -11.37 -2.93
C TYR A 184 -2.60 -10.61 -1.66
N ALA A 185 -3.38 -11.26 -0.80
CA ALA A 185 -3.81 -10.68 0.47
C ALA A 185 -3.62 -11.69 1.61
N ALA A 186 -2.67 -11.39 2.50
CA ALA A 186 -2.41 -12.17 3.69
C ALA A 186 -3.25 -11.64 4.86
N ALA A 187 -4.08 -12.50 5.42
CA ALA A 187 -5.04 -12.17 6.46
C ALA A 187 -4.58 -12.76 7.82
N ALA A 188 -4.22 -11.86 8.74
CA ALA A 188 -3.58 -12.21 10.01
C ALA A 188 -4.47 -13.04 10.94
N SER A 189 -5.76 -12.69 11.08
CA SER A 189 -6.68 -13.39 11.97
C SER A 189 -7.08 -14.74 11.38
N ALA A 190 -7.33 -14.77 10.07
CA ALA A 190 -7.68 -15.99 9.34
C ALA A 190 -6.49 -16.94 9.12
N ALA A 191 -5.25 -16.48 9.35
CA ALA A 191 -4.04 -17.26 9.13
C ALA A 191 -4.00 -17.87 7.71
N SER A 192 -4.30 -17.05 6.70
CA SER A 192 -4.26 -17.49 5.31
C SER A 192 -3.80 -16.40 4.36
N LEU A 193 -3.11 -16.82 3.28
CA LEU A 193 -2.87 -16.02 2.10
C LEU A 193 -3.96 -16.35 1.07
N THR A 194 -4.73 -15.35 0.66
CA THR A 194 -5.66 -15.45 -0.46
C THR A 194 -4.98 -14.94 -1.72
N VAL A 195 -5.06 -15.73 -2.79
CA VAL A 195 -4.52 -15.41 -4.12
C VAL A 195 -5.68 -15.37 -5.10
N GLY A 196 -5.77 -14.30 -5.90
CA GLY A 196 -6.85 -14.13 -6.88
C GLY A 196 -6.38 -13.52 -8.20
N SER A 197 -7.07 -13.85 -9.29
CA SER A 197 -6.84 -13.23 -10.61
C SER A 197 -7.69 -11.96 -10.75
N LEU A 198 -7.11 -10.92 -11.35
CA LEU A 198 -7.80 -9.69 -11.71
C LEU A 198 -8.10 -9.66 -13.22
N ALA A 199 -9.38 -9.78 -13.58
CA ALA A 199 -9.84 -9.69 -14.95
C ALA A 199 -9.75 -8.26 -15.51
N ALA A 200 -9.83 -8.11 -16.84
CA ALA A 200 -9.87 -6.81 -17.49
C ALA A 200 -11.14 -5.99 -17.14
N SER A 201 -12.20 -6.66 -16.70
CA SER A 201 -13.42 -6.05 -16.17
C SER A 201 -13.28 -5.57 -14.72
N GLY A 202 -12.13 -5.74 -14.09
CA GLY A 202 -11.90 -5.47 -12.66
C GLY A 202 -12.46 -6.54 -11.71
N SER A 203 -13.11 -7.57 -12.24
CA SER A 203 -13.62 -8.68 -11.43
C SER A 203 -12.48 -9.51 -10.87
N LEU A 204 -12.57 -9.86 -9.58
CA LEU A 204 -11.65 -10.78 -8.91
C LEU A 204 -12.20 -12.21 -8.96
N SER A 205 -11.31 -13.19 -9.08
CA SER A 205 -11.67 -14.61 -8.95
C SER A 205 -10.62 -15.33 -8.10
N PRO A 206 -11.02 -16.22 -7.17
CA PRO A 206 -10.08 -16.96 -6.33
C PRO A 206 -9.22 -17.91 -7.19
N LEU A 207 -7.93 -17.95 -6.91
CA LEU A 207 -6.98 -18.91 -7.49
C LEU A 207 -6.50 -19.91 -6.44
N ALA A 208 -6.14 -19.42 -5.25
CA ALA A 208 -5.67 -20.27 -4.17
C ALA A 208 -5.95 -19.63 -2.80
N ARG A 209 -6.02 -20.49 -1.79
CA ARG A 209 -6.00 -20.09 -0.38
C ARG A 209 -4.96 -20.95 0.32
N VAL A 210 -3.86 -20.32 0.71
CA VAL A 210 -2.71 -21.01 1.30
C VAL A 210 -2.73 -20.79 2.81
N PRO A 211 -2.72 -21.84 3.64
CA PRO A 211 -2.56 -21.68 5.09
C PRO A 211 -1.25 -20.95 5.44
N THR A 212 -1.33 -20.02 6.37
CA THR A 212 -0.16 -19.31 6.94
C THR A 212 -0.18 -19.47 8.46
N ALA A 213 0.26 -18.45 9.20
CA ALA A 213 0.23 -18.42 10.66
C ALA A 213 -0.61 -17.23 11.15
N LYS A 214 -1.21 -17.37 12.34
CA LYS A 214 -1.93 -16.26 12.97
C LYS A 214 -0.97 -15.09 13.20
N GLY A 215 -1.35 -13.90 12.74
CA GLY A 215 -0.49 -12.70 12.79
C GLY A 215 0.35 -12.47 11.54
N ALA A 216 0.39 -13.42 10.59
CA ALA A 216 1.11 -13.25 9.33
C ALA A 216 0.30 -12.39 8.34
N ARG A 217 0.86 -11.25 7.91
CA ARG A 217 0.23 -10.30 6.99
C ARG A 217 1.27 -9.47 6.22
N ASN A 218 0.81 -8.52 5.42
CA ASN A 218 1.66 -7.58 4.65
C ASN A 218 2.62 -8.32 3.71
N GLY A 219 2.05 -9.21 2.89
CA GLY A 219 2.78 -9.96 1.89
C GLY A 219 3.29 -9.05 0.77
N VAL A 220 4.52 -9.27 0.32
CA VAL A 220 5.08 -8.65 -0.89
C VAL A 220 5.42 -9.74 -1.90
N VAL A 221 4.93 -9.61 -3.12
CA VAL A 221 5.11 -10.58 -4.21
C VAL A 221 6.29 -10.21 -5.12
N THR A 222 7.06 -11.21 -5.49
CA THR A 222 8.15 -11.09 -6.46
C THR A 222 7.66 -11.29 -7.90
N SER A 223 8.49 -10.97 -8.88
CA SER A 223 8.19 -11.21 -10.30
C SER A 223 8.00 -12.70 -10.65
N THR A 224 8.49 -13.62 -9.81
CA THR A 224 8.30 -15.08 -9.97
C THR A 224 7.07 -15.59 -9.23
N GLY A 225 6.31 -14.73 -8.54
CA GLY A 225 5.12 -15.10 -7.78
C GLY A 225 5.40 -15.60 -6.36
N ALA A 226 6.65 -15.65 -5.91
CA ALA A 226 6.96 -15.90 -4.50
C ALA A 226 6.56 -14.70 -3.63
N VAL A 227 5.90 -14.96 -2.51
CA VAL A 227 5.35 -13.98 -1.58
C VAL A 227 6.08 -14.06 -0.24
N TYR A 228 6.63 -12.95 0.21
CA TYR A 228 7.27 -12.79 1.52
C TYR A 228 6.28 -12.12 2.48
N ILE A 229 5.91 -12.80 3.55
CA ILE A 229 4.87 -12.36 4.50
C ILE A 229 5.49 -12.14 5.86
N ALA A 230 5.31 -10.95 6.43
CA ALA A 230 5.80 -10.64 7.77
C ALA A 230 4.94 -11.35 8.82
N HIS A 231 5.58 -12.11 9.72
CA HIS A 231 4.94 -12.77 10.86
C HIS A 231 5.48 -12.19 12.16
N SER A 232 4.86 -11.08 12.61
CA SER A 232 5.36 -10.28 13.74
C SER A 232 5.35 -11.04 15.08
N SER A 233 4.34 -11.88 15.32
CA SER A 233 4.27 -12.74 16.52
C SER A 233 5.34 -13.83 16.54
N GLY A 234 5.73 -14.34 15.37
CA GLY A 234 6.79 -15.35 15.23
C GLY A 234 8.19 -14.77 15.08
N SER A 235 8.33 -13.46 14.87
CA SER A 235 9.61 -12.80 14.53
C SER A 235 10.29 -13.42 13.31
N GLU A 236 9.51 -13.80 12.30
CA GLU A 236 9.98 -14.46 11.08
C GLU A 236 9.33 -13.88 9.81
N ILE A 237 9.88 -14.24 8.66
CA ILE A 237 9.28 -14.00 7.35
C ILE A 237 8.86 -15.35 6.78
N LEU A 238 7.58 -15.52 6.52
CA LEU A 238 7.06 -16.69 5.81
C LEU A 238 7.24 -16.48 4.30
N VAL A 239 7.61 -17.54 3.60
CA VAL A 239 7.73 -17.53 2.14
C VAL A 239 6.75 -18.52 1.55
N VAL A 240 5.84 -18.04 0.71
CA VAL A 240 4.92 -18.87 -0.08
C VAL A 240 5.32 -18.73 -1.53
N ALA A 241 5.70 -19.82 -2.18
CA ALA A 241 6.09 -19.82 -3.59
C ALA A 241 5.14 -20.69 -4.42
N PRO A 242 4.96 -20.39 -5.73
CA PRO A 242 4.34 -21.33 -6.66
C PRO A 242 5.07 -22.67 -6.64
N GLU A 243 4.33 -23.76 -6.84
CA GLU A 243 4.96 -25.06 -7.07
C GLU A 243 5.83 -24.99 -8.33
N PRO A 244 7.01 -25.64 -8.36
CA PRO A 244 7.79 -25.76 -9.58
C PRO A 244 6.94 -26.40 -10.68
N GLU A 245 7.01 -25.86 -11.90
CA GLU A 245 6.47 -26.58 -13.06
C GLU A 245 7.34 -27.82 -13.31
N ASP A 246 6.72 -29.01 -13.35
CA ASP A 246 7.35 -30.29 -13.70
C ASP A 246 7.86 -30.35 -15.14
#